data_AF-A0A3B8Q785-F1
#
_entry.id   AF-A0A3B8Q785-F1
#
_cell.length_a   1.000
_cell.length_b   1.000
_cell.length_c   1.000
_cell.angle_alpha   90.00
_cell.angle_beta   90.00
_cell.angle_gamma   90.00
#
_symmetry.space_group_name_H-M   'P 1'
#
loop_
_entity.id
_entity.type
_entity.pdbx_description
1 polymer ?
#
loop_
_entity_poly.entity_id
_entity_poly.type
_entity_poly.pdbx_seq_one_letter_code
_entity_poly.pdbx_strand_id
1 'polypeptide(L)'
;MRLPRLKAPEGHTVAYYHCLSRVVDRQFVLGEVEREQFVRLMREYEAFCGVRILTYCILSNHFHILIEVPERPKELPGSEELHRKLELLSGTALSAATARQRMEMFRQAGDAAGERAFWERICASMWDVSAFMKLLKQRFTQWFNRQKGRKGTLWEERFKSVLVEGAGEALSTMAAYIDLNPVRAGLVKDPKDYRWCGYAEAASGSRRAQRGLRAAIAGGERVAEAKNKLHEALVKYRVWLFGQGAEREGTTPAGQPLRKGFKREDVLAVVAARGRLAIPEYLRLKVRYFADGAILGTRDFVNRIFTALRPRFSAQRKDGARRMQGLDPELFTVRDLQVRVVE
;
A
#
# COMPACT_ATOMS: atom_id res chain seq x y z
N MET A 1 -30.66 5.82 13.70
CA MET A 1 -29.58 6.83 13.57
C MET A 1 -28.25 6.09 13.33
N ARG A 2 -27.41 6.51 12.38
CA ARG A 2 -26.11 5.83 12.13
C ARG A 2 -25.09 6.29 13.17
N LEU A 3 -24.51 5.35 13.92
CA LEU A 3 -23.50 5.66 14.92
C LEU A 3 -22.21 6.24 14.28
N PRO A 4 -21.55 7.20 14.96
CA PRO A 4 -20.18 7.59 14.65
C PRO A 4 -19.25 6.38 14.64
N ARG A 5 -18.17 6.43 13.87
CA ARG A 5 -17.16 5.37 13.89
C ARG A 5 -16.41 5.39 15.21
N LEU A 6 -16.05 4.20 15.67
CA LEU A 6 -15.08 4.05 16.74
C LEU A 6 -13.75 4.63 16.27
N LYS A 7 -13.28 5.65 16.99
CA LYS A 7 -11.94 6.22 16.86
C LYS A 7 -11.15 5.87 18.12
N ALA A 8 -9.83 5.84 18.01
CA ALA A 8 -9.02 5.67 19.21
C ALA A 8 -9.28 6.86 20.17
N PRO A 9 -9.35 6.61 21.48
CA PRO A 9 -9.44 7.67 22.48
C PRO A 9 -8.26 8.63 22.40
N GLU A 10 -8.45 9.83 22.97
CA GLU A 10 -7.37 10.80 23.16
C GLU A 10 -6.26 10.19 24.03
N GLY A 11 -4.99 10.46 23.68
CA GLY A 11 -3.81 9.88 24.35
C GLY A 11 -3.24 8.60 23.71
N HIS A 12 -3.91 8.01 22.71
CA HIS A 12 -3.30 6.98 21.88
C HIS A 12 -2.40 7.61 20.81
N THR A 13 -1.10 7.31 20.85
CA THR A 13 -0.11 7.84 19.89
C THR A 13 -0.31 7.30 18.47
N VAL A 14 -0.90 6.12 18.34
CA VAL A 14 -1.19 5.45 17.06
C VAL A 14 -2.46 4.58 17.18
N ALA A 15 -3.25 4.54 16.11
CA ALA A 15 -4.45 3.71 15.98
C ALA A 15 -4.42 2.85 14.70
N TYR A 16 -4.90 1.61 14.78
CA TYR A 16 -4.93 0.69 13.64
C TYR A 16 -6.36 0.34 13.23
N TYR A 17 -6.65 0.36 11.94
CA TYR A 17 -7.98 0.12 11.40
C TYR A 17 -7.94 -0.88 10.24
N HIS A 18 -8.72 -1.94 10.33
CA HIS A 18 -9.10 -2.71 9.16
C HIS A 18 -10.31 -2.06 8.50
N CYS A 19 -10.11 -1.51 7.30
CA CYS A 19 -11.14 -0.87 6.49
C CYS A 19 -11.59 -1.76 5.34
N LEU A 20 -12.90 -1.79 5.07
CA LEU A 20 -13.54 -2.60 4.03
C LEU A 20 -14.60 -1.78 3.29
N SER A 21 -14.72 -1.95 1.98
CA SER A 21 -15.87 -1.45 1.22
C SER A 21 -16.19 -2.35 0.05
N ARG A 22 -17.47 -2.45 -0.30
CA ARG A 22 -17.98 -3.22 -1.45
C ARG A 22 -18.62 -2.33 -2.50
N VAL A 23 -18.52 -2.77 -3.75
CA VAL A 23 -19.19 -2.17 -4.91
C VAL A 23 -20.69 -2.44 -4.83
N VAL A 24 -21.50 -1.47 -5.27
CA VAL A 24 -22.96 -1.57 -5.36
C VAL A 24 -23.40 -2.84 -6.10
N ASP A 25 -24.48 -3.46 -5.62
CA ASP A 25 -25.02 -4.73 -6.13
C ASP A 25 -24.00 -5.88 -6.18
N ARG A 26 -22.90 -5.75 -5.42
CA ARG A 26 -21.76 -6.68 -5.37
C ARG A 26 -21.16 -7.00 -6.75
N GLN A 27 -21.34 -6.11 -7.72
CA GLN A 27 -20.87 -6.32 -9.09
C GLN A 27 -19.35 -6.40 -9.17
N PHE A 28 -18.86 -7.28 -10.05
CA PHE A 28 -17.43 -7.53 -10.28
C PHE A 28 -16.83 -6.56 -11.29
N VAL A 29 -16.87 -5.25 -10.98
CA VAL A 29 -16.46 -4.18 -11.91
C VAL A 29 -15.00 -3.74 -11.75
N LEU A 30 -14.29 -4.21 -10.73
CA LEU A 30 -12.89 -3.86 -10.48
C LEU A 30 -11.97 -4.82 -11.25
N GLY A 31 -11.76 -4.53 -12.53
CA GLY A 31 -10.79 -5.22 -13.39
C GLY A 31 -9.34 -4.84 -13.07
N GLU A 32 -8.39 -5.25 -13.91
CA GLU A 32 -6.98 -4.99 -13.68
C GLU A 32 -6.65 -3.49 -13.66
N VAL A 33 -7.14 -2.75 -14.66
CA VAL A 33 -6.93 -1.30 -14.79
C VAL A 33 -7.52 -0.55 -13.58
N GLU A 34 -8.72 -0.94 -13.16
CA GLU A 34 -9.37 -0.36 -11.98
C GLU A 34 -8.60 -0.65 -10.70
N ARG A 35 -8.09 -1.88 -10.52
CA ARG A 35 -7.30 -2.24 -9.35
C ARG A 35 -5.95 -1.51 -9.32
N GLU A 36 -5.27 -1.36 -10.45
CA GLU A 36 -4.05 -0.55 -10.57
C GLU A 36 -4.31 0.91 -10.19
N GLN A 37 -5.35 1.52 -10.75
CA GLN A 37 -5.69 2.90 -10.44
C GLN A 37 -6.08 3.08 -8.97
N PHE A 38 -6.79 2.09 -8.39
CA PHE A 38 -7.14 2.12 -6.97
C PHE A 38 -5.88 2.11 -6.10
N VAL A 39 -4.93 1.21 -6.37
CA VAL A 39 -3.66 1.12 -5.62
C VAL A 39 -2.87 2.43 -5.76
N ARG A 40 -2.80 2.99 -6.97
CA ARG A 40 -2.15 4.30 -7.20
C ARG A 40 -2.76 5.39 -6.32
N LEU A 41 -4.07 5.63 -6.41
CA LEU A 41 -4.75 6.65 -5.62
C LEU A 41 -4.60 6.39 -4.11
N MET A 42 -4.69 5.13 -3.69
CA MET A 42 -4.50 4.73 -2.30
C MET A 42 -3.13 5.15 -1.79
N ARG A 43 -2.05 4.93 -2.56
CA ARG A 43 -0.68 5.32 -2.19
C ARG A 43 -0.44 6.83 -2.24
N GLU A 44 -1.12 7.55 -3.12
CA GLU A 44 -1.08 9.02 -3.16
C GLU A 44 -1.75 9.62 -1.91
N TYR A 45 -2.96 9.14 -1.58
CA TYR A 45 -3.69 9.60 -0.41
C TYR A 45 -3.09 9.12 0.92
N GLU A 46 -2.37 8.00 0.93
CA GLU A 46 -1.57 7.58 2.09
C GLU A 46 -0.54 8.66 2.44
N ALA A 47 0.22 9.12 1.45
CA ALA A 47 1.25 10.13 1.64
C ALA A 47 0.66 11.51 2.00
N PHE A 48 -0.41 11.92 1.32
CA PHE A 48 -1.08 13.18 1.58
C PHE A 48 -1.73 13.22 2.95
N CYS A 49 -2.52 12.20 3.32
CA CYS A 49 -3.22 12.16 4.60
C CYS A 49 -2.28 11.89 5.79
N GLY A 50 -1.02 11.54 5.58
CA GLY A 50 -0.09 11.24 6.68
C GLY A 50 -0.47 9.99 7.46
N VAL A 51 -1.09 9.02 6.79
CA VAL A 51 -1.40 7.69 7.35
C VAL A 51 -0.42 6.67 6.77
N ARG A 52 -0.31 5.48 7.37
CA ARG A 52 0.55 4.40 6.88
C ARG A 52 -0.29 3.17 6.57
N ILE A 53 -0.19 2.63 5.36
CA ILE A 53 -0.89 1.40 4.97
C ILE A 53 0.03 0.22 5.25
N LEU A 54 -0.38 -0.64 6.18
CA LEU A 54 0.38 -1.81 6.57
C LEU A 54 0.28 -2.92 5.54
N THR A 55 -0.94 -3.21 5.08
CA THR A 55 -1.23 -4.12 3.98
C THR A 55 -2.62 -3.85 3.40
N TYR A 56 -2.96 -4.46 2.28
CA TYR A 56 -4.26 -4.34 1.61
C TYR A 56 -4.53 -5.56 0.72
N CYS A 57 -5.76 -5.69 0.26
CA CYS A 57 -6.14 -6.58 -0.84
C CYS A 57 -7.31 -5.97 -1.62
N ILE A 58 -7.16 -5.82 -2.93
CA ILE A 58 -8.22 -5.35 -3.82
C ILE A 58 -8.74 -6.52 -4.65
N LEU A 59 -10.01 -6.90 -4.44
CA LEU A 59 -10.69 -7.95 -5.20
C LEU A 59 -11.56 -7.32 -6.30
N SER A 60 -12.28 -8.16 -7.06
CA SER A 60 -13.09 -7.72 -8.21
C SER A 60 -14.35 -6.92 -7.84
N ASN A 61 -14.82 -6.98 -6.59
CA ASN A 61 -16.01 -6.24 -6.13
C ASN A 61 -15.86 -5.59 -4.75
N HIS A 62 -14.71 -5.71 -4.10
CA HIS A 62 -14.46 -5.10 -2.79
C HIS A 62 -12.98 -4.97 -2.49
N PHE A 63 -12.65 -4.23 -1.44
CA PHE A 63 -11.28 -4.11 -0.96
C PHE A 63 -11.18 -4.19 0.55
N HIS A 64 -9.98 -4.52 1.02
CA HIS A 64 -9.55 -4.51 2.41
C HIS A 64 -8.26 -3.68 2.54
N ILE A 65 -8.16 -2.81 3.54
CA ILE A 65 -6.95 -2.03 3.83
C ILE A 65 -6.71 -2.05 5.34
N LEU A 66 -5.50 -2.40 5.77
CA LEU A 66 -5.06 -2.22 7.14
C LEU A 66 -4.25 -0.93 7.25
N ILE A 67 -4.76 0.02 8.02
CA ILE A 67 -4.24 1.38 8.09
C ILE A 67 -3.79 1.67 9.51
N GLU A 68 -2.60 2.23 9.63
CA GLU A 68 -2.09 2.88 10.82
C GLU A 68 -2.29 4.39 10.70
N VAL A 69 -2.90 5.00 11.71
CA VAL A 69 -3.18 6.41 11.81
C VAL A 69 -2.45 6.94 13.05
N PRO A 70 -1.43 7.80 12.89
CA PRO A 70 -0.78 8.38 14.05
C PRO A 70 -1.65 9.48 14.66
N GLU A 71 -1.32 9.86 15.88
CA GLU A 71 -1.91 11.04 16.53
C GLU A 71 -1.71 12.28 15.66
N ARG A 72 -2.74 13.12 15.57
CA ARG A 72 -2.66 14.39 14.87
C ARG A 72 -1.65 15.29 15.59
N PRO A 73 -0.64 15.84 14.89
CA PRO A 73 0.34 16.70 15.53
C PRO A 73 -0.33 17.97 16.08
N LYS A 74 0.15 18.43 17.24
CA LYS A 74 -0.31 19.69 17.86
C LYS A 74 -0.02 20.90 16.98
N GLU A 75 1.15 20.88 16.35
CA GLU A 75 1.56 21.87 15.36
C GLU A 75 1.32 21.32 13.97
N LEU A 76 0.56 22.06 13.15
CA LEU A 76 0.35 21.69 11.76
C LEU A 76 1.65 21.92 10.96
N PRO A 77 1.89 21.14 9.90
CA PRO A 77 3.01 21.37 9.01
C PRO A 77 2.99 22.81 8.49
N GLY A 78 4.16 23.34 8.15
CA GLY A 78 4.28 24.65 7.51
C GLY A 78 3.80 24.63 6.05
N SER A 79 3.54 25.82 5.50
CA SER A 79 3.05 26.06 4.13
C SER A 79 3.78 25.24 3.06
N GLU A 80 5.12 25.24 3.11
CA GLU A 80 5.98 24.54 2.16
C GLU A 80 5.89 23.00 2.25
N GLU A 81 5.62 22.43 3.43
CA GLU A 81 5.51 20.98 3.57
C GLU A 81 4.19 20.45 3.01
N LEU A 82 3.04 21.06 3.31
CA LEU A 82 1.79 20.60 2.70
C LEU A 82 1.76 20.88 1.21
N HIS A 83 2.41 21.97 0.76
CA HIS A 83 2.52 22.25 -0.65
C HIS A 83 3.21 21.08 -1.37
N ARG A 84 4.35 20.61 -0.83
CA ARG A 84 4.99 19.36 -1.28
C ARG A 84 4.06 18.14 -1.19
N LYS A 85 3.22 18.03 -0.16
CA LYS A 85 2.24 16.92 -0.05
C LYS A 85 1.13 17.01 -1.10
N LEU A 86 0.68 18.21 -1.48
CA LEU A 86 -0.35 18.42 -2.50
C LEU A 86 0.15 18.08 -3.90
N GLU A 87 1.43 18.32 -4.18
CA GLU A 87 2.08 17.95 -5.45
C GLU A 87 2.11 16.43 -5.67
N LEU A 88 1.98 15.62 -4.61
CA LEU A 88 1.94 14.15 -4.73
C LEU A 88 0.62 13.62 -5.29
N LEU A 89 -0.45 14.41 -5.29
CA LEU A 89 -1.77 13.95 -5.69
C LEU A 89 -1.94 14.08 -7.22
N SER A 90 -2.19 12.95 -7.90
CA SER A 90 -2.42 12.92 -9.34
C SER A 90 -3.83 13.37 -9.72
N GLY A 91 -3.97 14.00 -10.90
CA GLY A 91 -5.25 14.56 -11.36
C GLY A 91 -5.73 15.79 -10.58
N THR A 92 -4.95 16.20 -9.58
CA THR A 92 -5.13 17.40 -8.77
C THR A 92 -4.00 18.41 -8.98
N ALA A 93 -3.13 18.22 -9.98
CA ALA A 93 -2.09 19.19 -10.34
C ALA A 93 -2.68 20.61 -10.52
N LEU A 94 -3.84 20.69 -11.17
CA LEU A 94 -4.61 21.94 -11.26
C LEU A 94 -5.03 22.44 -9.88
N SER A 95 -5.56 21.60 -8.98
CA SER A 95 -5.93 22.01 -7.63
C SER A 95 -4.76 22.29 -6.69
N ALA A 96 -3.57 21.72 -6.91
CA ALA A 96 -2.36 22.05 -6.19
C ALA A 96 -1.80 23.40 -6.65
N ALA A 97 -1.84 23.67 -7.96
CA ALA A 97 -1.57 25.00 -8.51
C ALA A 97 -2.60 26.04 -8.04
N THR A 98 -3.89 25.70 -8.01
CA THR A 98 -4.95 26.57 -7.46
C THR A 98 -4.77 26.79 -5.97
N ALA A 99 -4.37 25.78 -5.20
CA ALA A 99 -4.07 25.93 -3.79
C ALA A 99 -2.88 26.89 -3.57
N ARG A 100 -1.80 26.74 -4.35
CA ARG A 100 -0.67 27.69 -4.34
C ARG A 100 -1.13 29.11 -4.65
N GLN A 101 -1.83 29.29 -5.76
CA GLN A 101 -2.30 30.60 -6.19
C GLN A 101 -3.18 31.24 -5.12
N ARG A 102 -4.07 30.47 -4.48
CA ARG A 102 -4.92 30.98 -3.41
C ARG A 102 -4.12 31.37 -2.17
N MET A 103 -3.10 30.59 -1.79
CA MET A 103 -2.21 30.95 -0.68
C MET A 103 -1.41 32.21 -0.97
N GLU A 104 -0.87 32.33 -2.19
CA GLU A 104 -0.16 33.52 -2.64
C GLU A 104 -1.06 34.76 -2.62
N MET A 105 -2.32 34.62 -3.04
CA MET A 105 -3.31 35.71 -2.93
C MET A 105 -3.53 36.16 -1.48
N PHE A 106 -3.62 35.24 -0.52
CA PHE A 106 -3.74 35.62 0.90
C PHE A 106 -2.50 36.36 1.40
N ARG A 107 -1.30 35.91 1.03
CA ARG A 107 -0.03 36.57 1.39
C ARG A 107 0.07 37.97 0.81
N GLN A 108 -0.26 38.14 -0.46
CA GLN A 108 -0.25 39.45 -1.14
C GLN A 108 -1.28 40.40 -0.54
N ALA A 109 -2.41 39.88 -0.04
CA ALA A 109 -3.42 40.65 0.67
C ALA A 109 -3.08 40.93 2.14
N GLY A 110 -1.98 40.37 2.67
CA GLY A 110 -1.66 40.43 4.10
C GLY A 110 -2.66 39.68 5.00
N ASP A 111 -3.49 38.80 4.43
CA ASP A 111 -4.56 38.08 5.13
C ASP A 111 -4.04 36.76 5.74
N ALA A 112 -3.26 36.89 6.81
CA ALA A 112 -2.72 35.74 7.53
C ALA A 112 -3.82 34.83 8.13
N ALA A 113 -4.97 35.41 8.50
CA ALA A 113 -6.09 34.67 9.04
C ALA A 113 -6.76 33.79 7.97
N GLY A 114 -6.97 34.33 6.76
CA GLY A 114 -7.48 33.60 5.61
C GLY A 114 -6.54 32.50 5.13
N GLU A 115 -5.21 32.77 5.08
CA GLU A 115 -4.20 31.75 4.77
C GLU A 115 -4.30 30.59 5.78
N ARG A 116 -4.35 30.91 7.08
CA ARG A 116 -4.45 29.91 8.15
C ARG A 116 -5.75 29.12 8.10
N ALA A 117 -6.90 29.76 7.89
CA ALA A 117 -8.19 29.05 7.80
C ALA A 117 -8.25 28.12 6.57
N PHE A 118 -7.72 28.58 5.43
CA PHE A 118 -7.57 27.73 4.24
C PHE A 118 -6.67 26.53 4.52
N TRP A 119 -5.58 26.76 5.24
CA TRP A 119 -4.62 25.74 5.66
C TRP A 119 -5.21 24.66 6.56
N GLU A 120 -5.86 25.08 7.65
CA GLU A 120 -6.49 24.20 8.62
C GLU A 120 -7.54 23.29 7.95
N ARG A 121 -8.24 23.82 6.94
CA ARG A 121 -9.20 23.05 6.15
C ARG A 121 -8.57 21.94 5.31
N ILE A 122 -7.38 22.14 4.75
CA ILE A 122 -6.67 21.07 4.02
C ILE A 122 -6.18 20.01 5.02
N CYS A 123 -5.55 20.46 6.12
CA CYS A 123 -5.08 19.61 7.21
C CYS A 123 -6.21 18.86 7.93
N ALA A 124 -7.46 19.33 7.87
CA ALA A 124 -8.63 18.61 8.39
C ALA A 124 -8.82 17.22 7.75
N SER A 125 -8.23 16.99 6.56
CA SER A 125 -8.29 15.71 5.87
C SER A 125 -7.11 14.76 6.16
N MET A 126 -6.19 15.17 7.02
CA MET A 126 -5.00 14.43 7.40
C MET A 126 -5.13 13.78 8.78
N TRP A 127 -4.38 12.71 9.02
CA TRP A 127 -4.34 11.93 10.26
C TRP A 127 -5.72 11.43 10.72
N ASP A 128 -6.60 11.13 9.76
CA ASP A 128 -7.95 10.66 10.03
C ASP A 128 -8.35 9.57 9.02
N VAL A 129 -8.71 8.40 9.53
CA VAL A 129 -9.12 7.25 8.72
C VAL A 129 -10.38 7.54 7.89
N SER A 130 -11.32 8.33 8.41
CA SER A 130 -12.56 8.64 7.71
C SER A 130 -12.34 9.64 6.58
N ALA A 131 -11.47 10.62 6.78
CA ALA A 131 -11.06 11.57 5.76
C ALA A 131 -10.29 10.86 4.63
N PHE A 132 -9.29 10.05 4.97
CA PHE A 132 -8.55 9.23 4.01
C PHE A 132 -9.48 8.37 3.16
N MET A 133 -10.36 7.58 3.82
CA MET A 133 -11.29 6.69 3.11
C MET A 133 -12.31 7.46 2.25
N LYS A 134 -12.75 8.64 2.70
CA LYS A 134 -13.65 9.51 1.92
C LYS A 134 -12.97 9.98 0.65
N LEU A 135 -11.75 10.53 0.76
CA LEU A 135 -10.98 11.04 -0.37
C LEU A 135 -10.69 9.93 -1.39
N LEU A 136 -10.15 8.80 -0.94
CA LEU A 136 -9.84 7.65 -1.79
C LEU A 136 -11.08 7.18 -2.56
N LYS A 137 -12.19 6.90 -1.84
CA LYS A 137 -13.43 6.40 -2.46
C LYS A 137 -14.03 7.41 -3.43
N GLN A 138 -14.03 8.70 -3.08
CA GLN A 138 -14.60 9.75 -3.93
C GLN A 138 -13.81 9.91 -5.23
N ARG A 139 -12.49 9.99 -5.13
CA ARG A 139 -11.59 10.19 -6.28
C ARG A 139 -11.60 9.00 -7.22
N PHE A 140 -11.59 7.79 -6.66
CA PHE A 140 -11.75 6.58 -7.44
C PHE A 140 -13.10 6.52 -8.15
N THR A 141 -14.20 6.86 -7.45
CA THR A 141 -15.55 6.90 -8.06
C THR A 141 -15.62 7.91 -9.20
N GLN A 142 -15.07 9.11 -9.03
CA GLN A 142 -15.04 10.15 -10.07
C GLN A 142 -14.28 9.67 -11.31
N TRP A 143 -13.11 9.07 -11.11
CA TRP A 143 -12.33 8.50 -12.20
C TRP A 143 -13.08 7.36 -12.88
N PHE A 144 -13.58 6.37 -12.11
CA PHE A 144 -14.28 5.20 -12.64
C PHE A 144 -15.50 5.61 -13.46
N ASN A 145 -16.31 6.52 -12.93
CA ASN A 145 -17.51 7.02 -13.60
C ASN A 145 -17.17 7.74 -14.91
N ARG A 146 -16.11 8.55 -14.93
CA ARG A 146 -15.62 9.19 -16.16
C ARG A 146 -15.18 8.15 -17.19
N GLN A 147 -14.38 7.16 -16.77
CA GLN A 147 -13.89 6.10 -17.67
C GLN A 147 -15.00 5.23 -18.24
N LYS A 148 -16.08 5.01 -17.48
CA LYS A 148 -17.21 4.16 -17.89
C LYS A 148 -18.41 4.94 -18.43
N GLY A 149 -18.30 6.26 -18.63
CA GLY A 149 -19.41 7.10 -19.08
C GLY A 149 -20.64 7.10 -18.14
N ARG A 150 -20.43 6.80 -16.85
CA ARG A 150 -21.49 6.59 -15.85
C ARG A 150 -21.62 7.80 -14.91
N LYS A 151 -22.76 7.94 -14.25
CA LYS A 151 -22.99 8.84 -13.12
C LYS A 151 -23.53 8.04 -11.92
N GLY A 152 -23.40 8.58 -10.70
CA GLY A 152 -23.94 7.96 -9.48
C GLY A 152 -22.90 7.29 -8.59
N THR A 153 -23.38 6.49 -7.63
CA THR A 153 -22.55 5.83 -6.61
C THR A 153 -21.87 4.57 -7.16
N LEU A 154 -20.66 4.29 -6.67
CA LEU A 154 -19.95 3.03 -6.94
C LEU A 154 -19.99 2.08 -5.74
N TRP A 155 -20.09 2.61 -4.52
CA TRP A 155 -19.98 1.84 -3.29
C TRP A 155 -21.36 1.69 -2.63
N GLU A 156 -21.65 0.51 -2.10
CA GLU A 156 -22.94 0.20 -1.43
C GLU A 156 -23.25 1.18 -0.30
N GLU A 157 -22.25 1.45 0.54
CA GLU A 157 -22.42 2.24 1.75
C GLU A 157 -21.12 2.97 2.15
N ARG A 158 -21.15 3.60 3.34
CA ARG A 158 -19.92 4.06 4.01
C ARG A 158 -19.02 2.84 4.22
N PHE A 159 -17.69 3.02 4.23
CA PHE A 159 -16.78 1.90 4.50
C PHE A 159 -17.09 1.24 5.86
N LYS A 160 -16.72 -0.01 6.10
CA LYS A 160 -16.72 -0.62 7.43
C LYS A 160 -15.31 -0.50 8.01
N SER A 161 -15.21 -0.39 9.32
CA SER A 161 -13.93 -0.28 10.02
C SER A 161 -13.95 -1.05 11.33
N VAL A 162 -12.89 -1.82 11.58
CA VAL A 162 -12.62 -2.49 12.85
C VAL A 162 -11.36 -1.86 13.44
N LEU A 163 -11.42 -1.42 14.71
CA LEU A 163 -10.23 -0.98 15.44
C LEU A 163 -9.44 -2.23 15.83
N VAL A 164 -8.14 -2.23 15.53
CA VAL A 164 -7.25 -3.38 15.73
C VAL A 164 -6.24 -3.01 16.81
N GLU A 165 -6.00 -3.92 17.74
CA GLU A 165 -4.97 -3.75 18.75
C GLU A 165 -3.59 -3.76 18.07
N GLY A 166 -2.78 -2.74 18.37
CA GLY A 166 -1.43 -2.58 17.81
C GLY A 166 -0.35 -3.42 18.48
N ALA A 167 -0.69 -4.10 19.57
CA ALA A 167 0.19 -4.98 20.34
C ALA A 167 -0.22 -6.44 20.20
N GLY A 168 0.77 -7.33 20.26
CA GLY A 168 0.54 -8.77 20.14
C GLY A 168 0.06 -9.19 18.75
N GLU A 169 -0.47 -10.41 18.65
CA GLU A 169 -0.75 -11.07 17.37
C GLU A 169 -1.94 -10.49 16.61
N ALA A 170 -2.73 -9.59 17.20
CA ALA A 170 -3.93 -9.05 16.56
C ALA A 170 -3.62 -8.37 15.21
N LEU A 171 -2.57 -7.55 15.18
CA LEU A 171 -2.16 -6.81 13.99
C LEU A 171 -1.62 -7.73 12.88
N SER A 172 -0.76 -8.68 13.22
CA SER A 172 -0.21 -9.66 12.28
C SER A 172 -1.28 -10.64 11.78
N THR A 173 -2.22 -11.03 12.63
CA THR A 173 -3.38 -11.87 12.27
C THR A 173 -4.29 -11.15 11.29
N MET A 174 -4.60 -9.88 11.55
CA MET A 174 -5.43 -9.08 10.64
C MET A 174 -4.73 -8.85 9.30
N ALA A 175 -3.43 -8.56 9.32
CA ALA A 175 -2.64 -8.45 8.10
C ALA A 175 -2.70 -9.75 7.27
N ALA A 176 -2.45 -10.90 7.90
CA ALA A 176 -2.52 -12.21 7.24
C ALA A 176 -3.93 -12.52 6.71
N TYR A 177 -4.97 -12.21 7.48
CA TYR A 177 -6.36 -12.34 7.03
C TYR A 177 -6.60 -11.58 5.72
N ILE A 178 -6.06 -10.37 5.61
CA ILE A 178 -6.19 -9.52 4.42
C ILE A 178 -5.42 -10.10 3.23
N ASP A 179 -4.14 -10.42 3.40
CA ASP A 179 -3.29 -10.94 2.33
C ASP A 179 -3.68 -12.35 1.84
N LEU A 180 -4.45 -13.12 2.64
CA LEU A 180 -4.99 -14.43 2.27
C LEU A 180 -6.29 -14.38 1.46
N ASN A 181 -6.92 -13.21 1.31
CA ASN A 181 -8.17 -13.09 0.54
C ASN A 181 -8.09 -13.65 -0.89
N PRO A 182 -7.06 -13.40 -1.71
CA PRO A 182 -7.03 -13.91 -3.08
C PRO A 182 -6.85 -15.43 -3.14
N VAL A 183 -6.19 -16.05 -2.15
CA VAL A 183 -6.11 -17.51 -2.02
C VAL A 183 -7.46 -18.09 -1.64
N ARG A 184 -8.12 -17.51 -0.64
CA ARG A 184 -9.46 -17.94 -0.19
C ARG A 184 -10.52 -17.79 -1.26
N ALA A 185 -10.39 -16.77 -2.12
CA ALA A 185 -11.24 -16.57 -3.29
C ALA A 185 -10.89 -17.51 -4.46
N GLY A 186 -9.84 -18.32 -4.36
CA GLY A 186 -9.40 -19.25 -5.42
C GLY A 186 -8.75 -18.57 -6.63
N LEU A 187 -8.33 -17.31 -6.50
CA LEU A 187 -7.70 -16.54 -7.59
C LEU A 187 -6.25 -16.93 -7.81
N VAL A 188 -5.55 -17.32 -6.74
CA VAL A 188 -4.14 -17.75 -6.76
C VAL A 188 -3.91 -18.83 -5.71
N LYS A 189 -2.83 -19.61 -5.86
CA LYS A 189 -2.40 -20.59 -4.86
C LYS A 189 -1.51 -20.01 -3.77
N ASP A 190 -0.89 -18.86 -4.03
CA ASP A 190 0.02 -18.18 -3.10
C ASP A 190 -0.22 -16.67 -3.18
N PRO A 191 -0.32 -15.95 -2.05
CA PRO A 191 -0.55 -14.51 -2.05
C PRO A 191 0.48 -13.72 -2.86
N LYS A 192 1.74 -14.18 -2.96
CA LYS A 192 2.76 -13.51 -3.81
C LYS A 192 2.34 -13.41 -5.27
N ASP A 193 1.46 -14.30 -5.71
CA ASP A 193 1.01 -14.38 -7.09
C ASP A 193 -0.09 -13.37 -7.42
N TYR A 194 -0.69 -12.72 -6.42
CA TYR A 194 -1.77 -11.75 -6.60
C TYR A 194 -1.28 -10.31 -6.47
N ARG A 195 -1.09 -9.62 -7.60
CA ARG A 195 -0.46 -8.29 -7.69
C ARG A 195 -1.09 -7.20 -6.82
N TRP A 196 -2.40 -7.28 -6.54
CA TRP A 196 -3.15 -6.27 -5.80
C TRP A 196 -3.34 -6.61 -4.31
N CYS A 197 -2.37 -7.30 -3.69
CA CYS A 197 -2.26 -7.39 -2.23
C CYS A 197 -0.91 -6.88 -1.71
N GLY A 198 -0.89 -6.51 -0.43
CA GLY A 198 0.27 -5.89 0.21
C GLY A 198 1.46 -6.83 0.34
N TYR A 199 1.22 -8.13 0.53
CA TYR A 199 2.31 -9.12 0.55
C TYR A 199 3.03 -9.24 -0.80
N ALA A 200 2.29 -9.34 -1.91
CA ALA A 200 2.88 -9.36 -3.25
C ALA A 200 3.67 -8.07 -3.55
N GLU A 201 3.13 -6.90 -3.16
CA GLU A 201 3.82 -5.62 -3.32
C GLU A 201 5.13 -5.57 -2.50
N ALA A 202 5.13 -6.10 -1.27
CA ALA A 202 6.33 -6.16 -0.45
C ALA A 202 7.37 -7.14 -1.01
N ALA A 203 6.92 -8.30 -1.51
CA ALA A 203 7.77 -9.31 -2.11
C ALA A 203 8.39 -8.85 -3.45
N SER A 204 7.75 -7.94 -4.19
CA SER A 204 8.38 -7.31 -5.35
C SER A 204 9.46 -6.28 -4.98
N GLY A 205 9.54 -5.85 -3.73
CA GLY A 205 10.56 -4.92 -3.24
C GLY A 205 10.07 -3.49 -2.97
N SER A 206 8.77 -3.25 -2.93
CA SER A 206 8.24 -1.95 -2.49
C SER A 206 8.67 -1.69 -1.04
N ARG A 207 9.55 -0.71 -0.83
CA ARG A 207 10.01 -0.34 0.53
C ARG A 207 8.84 0.13 1.40
N ARG A 208 7.80 0.72 0.81
CA ARG A 208 6.62 1.17 1.54
C ARG A 208 5.84 -0.03 2.07
N ALA A 209 5.54 -1.02 1.21
CA ALA A 209 4.86 -2.25 1.63
C ALA A 209 5.70 -3.07 2.62
N GLN A 210 7.02 -3.17 2.41
CA GLN A 210 7.92 -3.86 3.34
C GLN A 210 7.92 -3.23 4.74
N ARG A 211 7.89 -1.89 4.84
CA ARG A 211 7.75 -1.19 6.13
C ARG A 211 6.40 -1.50 6.80
N GLY A 212 5.33 -1.57 6.02
CA GLY A 212 4.01 -1.93 6.51
C GLY A 212 3.97 -3.34 7.13
N LEU A 213 4.51 -4.34 6.43
CA LEU A 213 4.61 -5.71 6.95
C LEU A 213 5.55 -5.81 8.15
N ARG A 214 6.64 -5.03 8.15
CA ARG A 214 7.55 -4.96 9.31
C ARG A 214 6.82 -4.48 10.57
N ALA A 215 6.00 -3.44 10.46
CA ALA A 215 5.20 -2.97 11.58
C ALA A 215 4.19 -4.02 12.06
N ALA A 216 3.51 -4.71 11.13
CA ALA A 216 2.57 -5.79 11.47
C ALA A 216 3.25 -6.95 12.22
N ILE A 217 4.46 -7.36 11.80
CA ILE A 217 5.23 -8.41 12.49
C ILE A 217 5.80 -7.96 13.81
N ALA A 218 6.34 -6.73 13.88
CA ALA A 218 6.89 -6.19 15.12
C ALA A 218 5.84 -6.12 16.23
N GLY A 219 4.60 -5.72 15.90
CA GLY A 219 3.46 -5.79 16.80
C GLY A 219 3.19 -7.21 17.31
N GLY A 220 3.15 -8.18 16.40
CA GLY A 220 3.00 -9.62 16.68
C GLY A 220 4.05 -10.16 17.66
N GLU A 221 5.31 -9.84 17.41
CA GLU A 221 6.46 -10.29 18.22
C GLU A 221 6.64 -9.47 19.52
N ARG A 222 5.84 -8.41 19.73
CA ARG A 222 5.99 -7.46 20.86
C ARG A 222 7.39 -6.85 20.95
N VAL A 223 7.99 -6.56 19.79
CA VAL A 223 9.33 -5.94 19.69
C VAL A 223 9.23 -4.57 19.03
N ALA A 224 10.19 -3.69 19.34
CA ALA A 224 10.32 -2.42 18.64
C ALA A 224 10.53 -2.64 17.13
N GLU A 225 9.79 -1.91 16.29
CA GLU A 225 9.85 -2.03 14.82
C GLU A 225 11.29 -1.92 14.28
N ALA A 226 12.12 -1.07 14.90
CA ALA A 226 13.53 -0.86 14.53
C ALA A 226 14.41 -2.11 14.67
N LYS A 227 14.03 -3.09 15.51
CA LYS A 227 14.78 -4.32 15.73
C LYS A 227 14.60 -5.35 14.60
N ASN A 228 13.54 -5.22 13.79
CA ASN A 228 13.27 -6.12 12.67
C ASN A 228 13.85 -5.54 11.36
N LYS A 229 14.79 -6.25 10.74
CA LYS A 229 15.27 -5.85 9.40
C LYS A 229 14.17 -6.10 8.38
N LEU A 230 14.08 -5.24 7.35
CA LEU A 230 13.02 -5.33 6.33
C LEU A 230 12.95 -6.70 5.64
N HIS A 231 14.11 -7.28 5.33
CA HIS A 231 14.18 -8.60 4.69
C HIS A 231 13.78 -9.74 5.66
N GLU A 232 14.14 -9.64 6.95
CA GLU A 232 13.75 -10.61 7.98
C GLU A 232 12.25 -10.58 8.23
N ALA A 233 11.66 -9.38 8.29
CA ALA A 233 10.21 -9.22 8.47
C ALA A 233 9.42 -9.90 7.36
N LEU A 234 9.87 -9.83 6.11
CA LEU A 234 9.16 -10.43 4.98
C LEU A 234 9.16 -11.96 5.03
N VAL A 235 10.30 -12.59 5.38
CA VAL A 235 10.38 -14.06 5.48
C VAL A 235 9.61 -14.58 6.70
N LYS A 236 9.70 -13.88 7.85
CA LYS A 236 8.88 -14.17 9.04
C LYS A 236 7.39 -14.06 8.73
N TYR A 237 6.99 -12.98 8.05
CA TYR A 237 5.62 -12.78 7.63
C TYR A 237 5.14 -13.88 6.69
N ARG A 238 5.97 -14.37 5.76
CA ARG A 238 5.60 -15.49 4.90
C ARG A 238 5.30 -16.76 5.69
N VAL A 239 6.14 -17.10 6.67
CA VAL A 239 5.90 -18.27 7.55
C VAL A 239 4.58 -18.09 8.31
N TRP A 240 4.36 -16.91 8.90
CA TRP A 240 3.12 -16.57 9.58
C TRP A 240 1.90 -16.69 8.67
N LEU A 241 1.98 -16.15 7.46
CA LEU A 241 0.91 -16.15 6.46
C LEU A 241 0.48 -17.58 6.09
N PHE A 242 1.45 -18.47 5.89
CA PHE A 242 1.18 -19.88 5.59
C PHE A 242 0.62 -20.64 6.80
N GLY A 243 1.12 -20.36 8.01
CA GLY A 243 0.55 -20.93 9.24
C GLY A 243 -0.91 -20.52 9.45
N GLN A 244 -1.24 -19.23 9.28
CA GLN A 244 -2.60 -18.70 9.42
C GLN A 244 -3.53 -19.11 8.27
N GLY A 245 -2.96 -19.40 7.10
CA GLY A 245 -3.68 -19.82 5.90
C GLY A 245 -3.83 -21.31 5.74
N ALA A 246 -3.31 -22.12 6.67
CA ALA A 246 -3.44 -23.57 6.62
C ALA A 246 -4.93 -23.97 6.53
N GLU A 247 -5.23 -24.85 5.58
CA GLU A 247 -6.55 -25.43 5.45
C GLU A 247 -6.89 -26.19 6.75
N ARG A 248 -8.10 -26.02 7.24
CA ARG A 248 -8.58 -26.76 8.42
C ARG A 248 -9.29 -28.02 7.92
N GLU A 249 -8.88 -29.16 8.47
CA GLU A 249 -9.53 -30.44 8.19
C GLU A 249 -10.99 -30.42 8.65
N GLY A 250 -11.86 -31.04 7.85
CA GLY A 250 -13.29 -31.15 8.08
C GLY A 250 -14.12 -30.42 7.02
N THR A 251 -15.37 -30.86 6.90
CA THR A 251 -16.35 -30.32 5.97
C THR A 251 -17.42 -29.55 6.73
N THR A 252 -17.89 -28.46 6.16
CA THR A 252 -19.19 -27.89 6.52
C THR A 252 -20.28 -28.97 6.35
N PRO A 253 -21.46 -28.82 6.97
CA PRO A 253 -22.59 -29.72 6.74
C PRO A 253 -22.97 -29.90 5.26
N ALA A 254 -22.56 -28.97 4.39
CA ALA A 254 -22.74 -29.00 2.94
C ALA A 254 -21.58 -29.68 2.16
N GLY A 255 -20.66 -30.37 2.83
CA GLY A 255 -19.56 -31.11 2.21
C GLY A 255 -18.39 -30.26 1.70
N GLN A 256 -18.39 -28.95 1.93
CA GLN A 256 -17.29 -28.06 1.52
C GLN A 256 -16.21 -28.00 2.61
N PRO A 257 -14.91 -27.95 2.28
CA PRO A 257 -13.85 -27.73 3.27
C PRO A 257 -14.14 -26.52 4.16
N LEU A 258 -13.93 -26.65 5.47
CA LEU A 258 -14.26 -25.64 6.47
C LEU A 258 -13.62 -24.27 6.19
N ARG A 259 -12.50 -24.21 5.45
CA ARG A 259 -11.93 -23.01 4.81
C ARG A 259 -10.89 -23.40 3.75
N LYS A 260 -11.07 -23.00 2.49
CA LYS A 260 -10.01 -23.11 1.46
C LYS A 260 -8.74 -22.39 1.92
N GLY A 261 -7.60 -23.07 1.84
CA GLY A 261 -6.32 -22.60 2.37
C GLY A 261 -5.13 -23.33 1.74
N PHE A 262 -3.99 -23.30 2.43
CA PHE A 262 -2.79 -24.03 2.03
C PHE A 262 -2.86 -25.47 2.50
N LYS A 263 -2.42 -26.40 1.65
CA LYS A 263 -2.25 -27.79 2.07
C LYS A 263 -1.12 -27.90 3.08
N ARG A 264 -1.17 -28.94 3.92
CA ARG A 264 -0.13 -29.22 4.93
C ARG A 264 1.27 -29.30 4.31
N GLU A 265 1.39 -29.93 3.15
CA GLU A 265 2.65 -30.03 2.39
C GLU A 265 3.24 -28.66 2.03
N ASP A 266 2.41 -27.72 1.56
CA ASP A 266 2.83 -26.37 1.19
C ASP A 266 3.29 -25.56 2.42
N VAL A 267 2.58 -25.70 3.55
CA VAL A 267 2.94 -25.04 4.81
C VAL A 267 4.29 -25.54 5.30
N LEU A 268 4.49 -26.86 5.31
CA LEU A 268 5.76 -27.47 5.73
C LEU A 268 6.92 -27.06 4.81
N ALA A 269 6.70 -26.96 3.50
CA ALA A 269 7.71 -26.50 2.56
C ALA A 269 8.15 -25.05 2.85
N VAL A 270 7.19 -24.15 3.14
CA VAL A 270 7.51 -22.75 3.48
C VAL A 270 8.26 -22.64 4.81
N VAL A 271 7.87 -23.45 5.81
CA VAL A 271 8.57 -23.52 7.11
C VAL A 271 10.00 -24.03 6.92
N ALA A 272 10.20 -25.11 6.15
CA ALA A 272 11.52 -25.66 5.83
C ALA A 272 12.42 -24.64 5.12
N ALA A 273 11.85 -23.88 4.18
CA ALA A 273 12.55 -22.78 3.50
C ALA A 273 12.76 -21.53 4.38
N ARG A 274 12.27 -21.54 5.63
CA ARG A 274 12.26 -20.39 6.56
C ARG A 274 11.62 -19.15 5.94
N GLY A 275 10.59 -19.33 5.13
CA GLY A 275 9.88 -18.24 4.44
C GLY A 275 10.66 -17.56 3.31
N ARG A 276 11.83 -18.09 2.89
CA ARG A 276 12.57 -17.56 1.75
C ARG A 276 11.90 -17.96 0.44
N LEU A 277 11.91 -17.04 -0.52
CA LEU A 277 11.55 -17.33 -1.91
C LEU A 277 12.80 -17.63 -2.72
N ALA A 278 12.66 -18.47 -3.75
CA ALA A 278 13.77 -18.71 -4.66
C ALA A 278 14.06 -17.46 -5.51
N ILE A 279 15.32 -17.30 -5.95
CA ILE A 279 15.75 -16.16 -6.78
C ILE A 279 14.88 -15.98 -8.03
N PRO A 280 14.53 -17.04 -8.80
CA PRO A 280 13.67 -16.88 -9.97
C PRO A 280 12.28 -16.34 -9.62
N GLU A 281 11.75 -16.69 -8.45
CA GLU A 281 10.46 -16.18 -7.99
C GLU A 281 10.55 -14.69 -7.65
N TYR A 282 11.59 -14.27 -6.91
CA TYR A 282 11.83 -12.85 -6.64
C TYR A 282 12.02 -12.05 -7.93
N LEU A 283 12.79 -12.58 -8.89
CA LEU A 283 12.98 -11.94 -10.19
C LEU A 283 11.66 -11.82 -10.94
N ARG A 284 10.87 -12.89 -11.03
CA ARG A 284 9.55 -12.86 -11.65
C ARG A 284 8.62 -11.86 -10.98
N LEU A 285 8.60 -11.79 -9.65
CA LEU A 285 7.81 -10.81 -8.90
C LEU A 285 8.25 -9.40 -9.20
N LYS A 286 9.57 -9.13 -9.27
CA LYS A 286 10.10 -7.84 -9.67
C LYS A 286 9.71 -7.51 -11.10
N VAL A 287 9.90 -8.44 -12.04
CA VAL A 287 9.60 -8.30 -13.48
C VAL A 287 8.13 -7.97 -13.74
N ARG A 288 7.21 -8.44 -12.90
CA ARG A 288 5.79 -8.02 -12.98
C ARG A 288 5.58 -6.52 -12.78
N TYR A 289 6.50 -5.84 -12.07
CA TYR A 289 6.52 -4.38 -11.89
C TYR A 289 7.61 -3.70 -12.76
N PHE A 290 8.27 -4.42 -13.69
CA PHE A 290 9.38 -3.90 -14.51
C PHE A 290 8.98 -2.94 -15.63
N ALA A 291 7.81 -2.28 -15.57
CA ALA A 291 7.36 -1.39 -16.64
C ALA A 291 8.42 -0.35 -17.08
N ASP A 292 9.40 0.00 -16.21
CA ASP A 292 10.46 0.97 -16.48
C ASP A 292 11.91 0.45 -16.36
N GLY A 293 12.11 -0.86 -16.12
CA GLY A 293 13.43 -1.45 -15.82
C GLY A 293 14.22 -1.85 -17.07
N ALA A 294 14.66 -0.87 -17.87
CA ALA A 294 15.20 -1.13 -19.21
C ALA A 294 16.43 -2.09 -19.30
N ILE A 295 17.17 -2.38 -18.21
CA ILE A 295 18.41 -3.19 -18.24
C ILE A 295 18.63 -3.95 -16.91
N LEU A 296 18.92 -5.26 -16.99
CA LEU A 296 19.20 -6.19 -15.88
C LEU A 296 20.47 -7.00 -16.16
N GLY A 297 21.37 -7.17 -15.18
CA GLY A 297 22.54 -8.04 -15.31
C GLY A 297 23.56 -7.87 -14.17
N THR A 298 24.81 -8.28 -14.39
CA THR A 298 25.92 -8.02 -13.46
C THR A 298 26.21 -6.52 -13.35
N ARG A 299 26.93 -6.09 -12.30
CA ARG A 299 27.35 -4.68 -12.13
C ARG A 299 28.05 -4.15 -13.39
N ASP A 300 28.99 -4.92 -13.92
CA ASP A 300 29.80 -4.55 -15.08
C ASP A 300 28.95 -4.45 -16.34
N PHE A 301 28.03 -5.39 -16.56
CA PHE A 301 27.09 -5.34 -17.66
C PHE A 301 26.24 -4.07 -17.60
N VAL A 302 25.64 -3.78 -16.45
CA VAL A 302 24.79 -2.59 -16.28
C VAL A 302 25.59 -1.29 -16.44
N ASN A 303 26.80 -1.21 -15.88
CA ASN A 303 27.66 -0.03 -16.02
C ASN A 303 28.13 0.19 -17.47
N ARG A 304 28.39 -0.90 -18.22
CA ARG A 304 28.75 -0.83 -19.64
C ARG A 304 27.61 -0.25 -20.47
N ILE A 305 26.39 -0.76 -20.30
CA ILE A 305 25.22 -0.23 -21.02
C ILE A 305 24.87 1.19 -20.55
N PHE A 306 25.03 1.51 -19.26
CA PHE A 306 24.88 2.88 -18.76
C PHE A 306 25.85 3.85 -19.43
N THR A 307 27.11 3.46 -19.61
CA THR A 307 28.11 4.26 -20.31
C THR A 307 27.71 4.48 -21.76
N ALA A 308 27.25 3.44 -22.45
CA ALA A 308 26.74 3.53 -23.83
C ALA A 308 25.49 4.43 -23.95
N LEU A 309 24.68 4.52 -22.90
CA LEU A 309 23.47 5.34 -22.83
C LEU A 309 23.64 6.63 -22.00
N ARG A 310 24.88 7.08 -21.76
CA ARG A 310 25.20 8.21 -20.86
C ARG A 310 24.35 9.48 -21.09
N PRO A 311 24.00 9.88 -22.32
CA PRO A 311 23.17 11.06 -22.58
C PRO A 311 21.74 10.96 -22.00
N ARG A 312 21.23 9.75 -21.72
CA ARG A 312 19.88 9.51 -21.19
C ARG A 312 19.77 9.64 -19.66
N PHE A 313 20.84 10.05 -18.98
CA PHE A 313 20.90 10.12 -17.52
C PHE A 313 21.51 11.44 -17.03
N SER A 314 21.12 11.89 -15.84
CA SER A 314 21.55 13.20 -15.30
C SER A 314 23.08 13.31 -15.16
N ALA A 315 23.59 14.55 -15.24
CA ALA A 315 25.02 14.84 -15.05
C ALA A 315 25.54 14.37 -13.67
N GLN A 316 24.69 14.40 -12.65
CA GLN A 316 25.01 14.00 -11.28
C GLN A 316 25.22 12.49 -11.11
N ARG A 317 24.73 11.67 -12.06
CA ARG A 317 24.82 10.22 -11.96
C ARG A 317 26.16 9.71 -12.48
N LYS A 318 26.99 9.18 -11.56
CA LYS A 318 28.35 8.69 -11.83
C LYS A 318 28.41 7.23 -12.31
N ASP A 319 27.44 6.41 -11.91
CA ASP A 319 27.35 4.99 -12.30
C ASP A 319 25.90 4.53 -12.57
N GLY A 320 25.78 3.41 -13.30
CA GLY A 320 24.51 2.84 -13.72
C GLY A 320 23.98 1.77 -12.77
N ALA A 321 24.87 0.95 -12.22
CA ALA A 321 24.48 -0.23 -11.47
C ALA A 321 23.78 0.12 -10.15
N ARG A 322 22.52 -0.31 -10.01
CA ARG A 322 21.76 -0.28 -8.77
C ARG A 322 21.50 -1.70 -8.33
N ARG A 323 22.00 -2.06 -7.14
CA ARG A 323 21.86 -3.42 -6.60
C ARG A 323 20.40 -3.72 -6.31
N MET A 324 19.91 -4.86 -6.77
CA MET A 324 18.61 -5.36 -6.40
C MET A 324 18.66 -5.88 -4.96
N GLN A 325 18.04 -5.14 -4.04
CA GLN A 325 18.01 -5.55 -2.63
C GLN A 325 17.13 -6.80 -2.45
N GLY A 326 17.58 -7.71 -1.57
CA GLY A 326 16.88 -8.95 -1.24
C GLY A 326 17.19 -10.16 -2.14
N LEU A 327 18.23 -10.07 -2.99
CA LEU A 327 18.71 -11.16 -3.84
C LEU A 327 20.16 -11.53 -3.50
N ASP A 328 20.42 -12.84 -3.55
CA ASP A 328 21.76 -13.45 -3.54
C ASP A 328 21.74 -14.53 -4.64
N PRO A 329 22.57 -14.49 -5.71
CA PRO A 329 23.73 -13.61 -5.92
C PRO A 329 23.37 -12.18 -6.39
N GLU A 330 24.37 -11.30 -6.37
CA GLU A 330 24.23 -9.85 -6.61
C GLU A 330 23.79 -9.53 -8.04
N LEU A 331 22.50 -9.24 -8.23
CA LEU A 331 21.95 -8.70 -9.48
C LEU A 331 21.79 -7.19 -9.44
N PHE A 332 22.02 -6.53 -10.58
CA PHE A 332 21.99 -5.08 -10.73
C PHE A 332 21.02 -4.67 -11.85
N THR A 333 20.46 -3.46 -11.71
CA THR A 333 19.60 -2.82 -12.70
C THR A 333 20.07 -1.39 -12.96
N VAL A 334 19.75 -0.82 -14.13
CA VAL A 334 20.16 0.55 -14.48
C VAL A 334 19.30 1.64 -13.82
N ARG A 335 18.17 1.29 -13.20
CA ARG A 335 17.29 2.20 -12.45
C ARG A 335 16.82 1.48 -11.19
N ASP A 336 16.76 2.17 -10.06
CA ASP A 336 16.09 1.60 -8.88
C ASP A 336 14.64 1.25 -9.26
N LEU A 337 14.23 0.03 -8.98
CA LEU A 337 12.86 -0.45 -9.23
C LEU A 337 11.91 0.24 -8.23
N GLN A 338 11.58 1.52 -8.46
CA GLN A 338 10.22 2.07 -8.44
C GLN A 338 10.16 3.59 -8.73
N VAL A 339 9.27 3.92 -9.69
CA VAL A 339 8.26 4.99 -9.71
C VAL A 339 8.74 6.45 -9.73
N ARG A 340 9.15 6.91 -10.92
CA ARG A 340 8.62 8.17 -11.51
C ARG A 340 8.52 7.99 -13.03
N VAL A 341 7.31 7.67 -13.50
CA VAL A 341 6.87 8.06 -14.84
C VAL A 341 6.24 9.43 -14.65
N VAL A 342 7.01 10.49 -14.92
CA VAL A 342 6.62 11.85 -15.32
C VAL A 342 7.92 12.68 -15.28
N GLU A 343 8.31 13.21 -16.44
CA GLU A 343 9.14 14.41 -16.56
C GLU A 343 8.39 15.62 -16.02
#